data_AF-A0A426U3X5-F1
#
_entry.id   AF-A0A426U3X5-F1
#
_cell.length_a   1.000
_cell.length_b   1.000
_cell.length_c   1.000
_cell.angle_alpha   90.00
_cell.angle_beta   90.00
_cell.angle_gamma   90.00
#
_symmetry.space_group_name_H-M   'P 1'
#
loop_
_entity.id
_entity.type
_entity.pdbx_description
1 polymer ?
#
loop_
_entity_poly.entity_id
_entity_poly.type
_entity_poly.pdbx_seq_one_letter_code
_entity_poly.pdbx_strand_id
1 'polypeptide(L)'
;MRPPFPPPPERSAELRRRFAEEARSERPDLSALCLLVGAQADGALDEAGIDAAQIELDELAGQLPFRPGGPRSWAVSLRELLGDRRGFRGSAADYQRLESSLLHEVLVRRRGLPILLSVVWMEVARRAGAPVYGVALPGHFVVGFGPPEEQVLADPFDGGRV
;
A
#
# COMPACT_ATOMS: atom_id res chain seq x y z
N MET A 1 2.09 -19.96 -11.70
CA MET A 1 1.21 -18.83 -11.33
C MET A 1 -0.09 -19.47 -10.87
N ARG A 2 -0.51 -19.30 -9.60
CA ARG A 2 -1.81 -19.81 -9.15
C ARG A 2 -2.86 -18.87 -9.75
N PRO A 3 -3.83 -19.34 -10.54
CA PRO A 3 -4.86 -18.46 -11.06
C PRO A 3 -5.67 -17.89 -9.88
N PRO A 4 -6.06 -16.60 -9.92
CA PRO A 4 -6.98 -16.04 -8.95
C PRO A 4 -8.26 -16.87 -8.94
N PHE A 5 -8.59 -17.43 -7.78
CA PHE A 5 -9.85 -18.13 -7.59
C PHE A 5 -10.82 -17.16 -6.93
N PRO A 6 -11.77 -16.57 -7.66
CA PRO A 6 -12.74 -15.68 -7.04
C PRO A 6 -13.51 -16.44 -5.94
N PRO A 7 -13.90 -15.76 -4.85
CA PRO A 7 -14.61 -16.40 -3.76
C PRO A 7 -16.01 -16.89 -4.20
N PRO A 8 -16.61 -17.84 -3.46
CA PRO A 8 -18.00 -18.26 -3.69
C PRO A 8 -18.97 -17.06 -3.72
N PRO A 9 -20.12 -17.16 -4.41
CA PRO A 9 -21.05 -16.04 -4.62
C PRO A 9 -21.50 -15.33 -3.34
N GLU A 10 -21.80 -16.09 -2.28
CA GLU A 10 -22.23 -15.55 -0.98
C GLU A 10 -21.14 -14.67 -0.36
N ARG A 11 -19.90 -15.17 -0.34
CA ARG A 11 -18.73 -14.43 0.15
C ARG A 11 -18.40 -13.23 -0.72
N SER A 12 -18.53 -13.35 -2.04
CA SER A 12 -18.34 -12.20 -2.94
C SER A 12 -19.37 -11.09 -2.68
N ALA A 13 -20.64 -11.44 -2.47
CA ALA A 13 -21.67 -10.47 -2.12
C ALA A 13 -21.38 -9.77 -0.79
N GLU A 14 -20.92 -10.52 0.21
CA GLU A 14 -20.48 -9.98 1.49
C GLU A 14 -19.30 -9.00 1.35
N LEU A 15 -18.24 -9.40 0.65
CA LEU A 15 -17.05 -8.55 0.44
C LEU A 15 -17.41 -7.24 -0.27
N ARG A 16 -18.28 -7.31 -1.29
CA ARG A 16 -18.78 -6.11 -1.99
C ARG A 16 -19.59 -5.20 -1.09
N ARG A 17 -20.43 -5.77 -0.21
CA ARG A 17 -21.19 -5.01 0.78
C ARG A 17 -20.24 -4.29 1.75
N ARG A 18 -19.29 -5.02 2.35
CA ARG A 18 -18.27 -4.46 3.26
C ARG A 18 -17.46 -3.34 2.60
N PHE A 19 -17.00 -3.56 1.36
CA PHE A 19 -16.28 -2.54 0.61
C PHE A 19 -17.13 -1.29 0.41
N ALA A 20 -18.41 -1.46 0.04
CA ALA A 20 -19.31 -0.34 -0.20
C ALA A 20 -19.70 0.40 1.09
N GLU A 21 -19.73 -0.27 2.24
CA GLU A 21 -19.91 0.35 3.56
C GLU A 21 -18.66 1.15 3.95
N GLU A 22 -17.47 0.54 3.88
CA GLU A 22 -16.20 1.19 4.21
C GLU A 22 -15.92 2.41 3.30
N ALA A 23 -16.14 2.27 2.00
CA ALA A 23 -15.91 3.36 1.04
C ALA A 23 -16.83 4.57 1.24
N ARG A 24 -17.95 4.39 1.96
CA ARG A 24 -18.90 5.47 2.29
C ARG A 24 -18.73 5.99 3.71
N SER A 25 -17.78 5.45 4.49
CA SER A 25 -17.50 5.94 5.83
C SER A 25 -16.93 7.38 5.76
N GLU A 26 -17.02 8.11 6.87
CA GLU A 26 -16.50 9.49 6.94
C GLU A 26 -14.97 9.54 6.70
N ARG A 27 -14.27 8.47 7.11
CA ARG A 27 -12.83 8.33 6.98
C ARG A 27 -12.49 6.90 6.51
N PRO A 28 -12.60 6.63 5.20
CA PRO A 28 -12.36 5.29 4.69
C PRO A 28 -10.93 4.82 4.94
N ASP A 29 -10.78 3.58 5.42
CA ASP A 29 -9.49 2.92 5.53
C ASP A 29 -9.06 2.39 4.14
N LEU A 30 -8.07 3.08 3.57
CA LEU A 30 -7.53 2.74 2.26
C LEU A 30 -6.94 1.33 2.21
N SER A 31 -6.22 0.90 3.26
CA SER A 31 -5.65 -0.44 3.31
C SER A 31 -6.73 -1.51 3.39
N ALA A 32 -7.78 -1.29 4.19
CA ALA A 32 -8.93 -2.21 4.27
C ALA A 32 -9.65 -2.32 2.91
N LEU A 33 -9.90 -1.19 2.22
CA LEU A 33 -10.49 -1.19 0.89
C LEU A 33 -9.65 -1.98 -0.12
N CYS A 34 -8.33 -1.81 -0.12
CA CYS A 34 -7.44 -2.56 -0.98
C CYS A 34 -7.42 -4.08 -0.66
N LEU A 35 -7.48 -4.46 0.62
CA LEU A 35 -7.55 -5.86 1.04
C LEU A 35 -8.88 -6.52 0.66
N LEU A 36 -10.01 -5.79 0.75
CA LEU A 36 -11.31 -6.29 0.29
C LEU A 36 -11.34 -6.51 -1.24
N VAL A 37 -10.68 -5.63 -2.01
CA VAL A 37 -10.46 -5.87 -3.45
C VAL A 37 -9.57 -7.10 -3.67
N GLY A 38 -8.52 -7.25 -2.86
CA GLY A 38 -7.66 -8.44 -2.82
C GLY A 38 -8.47 -9.73 -2.64
N ALA A 39 -9.33 -9.78 -1.62
CA ALA A 39 -10.14 -10.95 -1.28
C ALA A 39 -11.21 -11.26 -2.34
N GLN A 40 -11.67 -10.24 -3.07
CA GLN A 40 -12.58 -10.42 -4.20
C GLN A 40 -11.89 -11.04 -5.42
N ALA A 41 -10.58 -10.82 -5.60
CA ALA A 41 -9.78 -11.43 -6.66
C ALA A 41 -9.23 -12.80 -6.25
N ASP A 42 -8.86 -12.96 -4.98
CA ASP A 42 -8.25 -14.15 -4.41
C ASP A 42 -9.05 -14.64 -3.20
N GLY A 43 -9.90 -15.64 -3.42
CA GLY A 43 -10.73 -16.24 -2.39
C GLY A 43 -9.96 -17.01 -1.32
N ALA A 44 -8.64 -17.22 -1.48
CA ALA A 44 -7.79 -17.76 -0.44
C ALA A 44 -7.46 -16.75 0.66
N LEU A 45 -7.56 -15.44 0.38
CA LEU A 45 -7.40 -14.40 1.39
C LEU A 45 -8.62 -14.40 2.32
N ASP A 46 -8.48 -14.95 3.51
CA ASP A 46 -9.48 -14.98 4.58
C ASP A 46 -9.33 -13.82 5.57
N GLU A 47 -10.20 -13.75 6.58
CA GLU A 47 -10.13 -12.69 7.60
C GLU A 47 -8.78 -12.69 8.33
N ALA A 48 -8.23 -13.87 8.62
CA ALA A 48 -6.91 -13.97 9.26
C ALA A 48 -5.80 -13.39 8.37
N GLY A 49 -5.88 -13.61 7.04
CA GLY A 49 -4.96 -12.99 6.09
C GLY A 49 -5.13 -11.47 5.97
N ILE A 50 -6.36 -10.96 6.06
CA ILE A 50 -6.64 -9.51 6.11
C ILE A 50 -6.03 -8.91 7.37
N ASP A 51 -6.28 -9.53 8.53
CA ASP A 51 -5.74 -9.10 9.82
C ASP A 51 -4.21 -9.13 9.83
N ALA A 52 -3.60 -10.19 9.28
CA ALA A 52 -2.15 -10.30 9.17
C ALA A 52 -1.55 -9.17 8.32
N ALA A 53 -2.19 -8.80 7.21
CA ALA A 53 -1.74 -7.69 6.37
C ALA A 53 -1.84 -6.33 7.09
N GLN A 54 -2.88 -6.13 7.90
CA GLN A 54 -3.03 -4.93 8.74
C GLN A 54 -1.94 -4.85 9.82
N ILE A 55 -1.73 -5.95 10.55
CA ILE A 55 -0.68 -6.08 11.57
C ILE A 55 0.69 -5.78 10.95
N GLU A 56 0.96 -6.30 9.76
CA GLU A 56 2.23 -6.06 9.08
C GLU A 56 2.45 -4.57 8.74
N LEU A 57 1.41 -3.84 8.32
CA LEU A 57 1.48 -2.40 8.09
C LEU A 57 1.76 -1.64 9.38
N ASP A 58 1.13 -2.04 10.49
CA ASP A 58 1.36 -1.46 11.82
C ASP A 58 2.80 -1.74 12.32
N GLU A 59 3.30 -2.96 12.14
CA GLU A 59 4.66 -3.34 12.48
C GLU A 59 5.71 -2.57 11.67
N LEU A 60 5.46 -2.35 10.38
CA LEU A 60 6.31 -1.51 9.54
C LEU A 60 6.28 -0.06 10.03
N ALA A 61 5.10 0.49 10.35
CA ALA A 61 4.98 1.85 10.87
C ALA A 61 5.71 2.03 12.21
N GLY A 62 5.62 1.03 13.10
CA GLY A 62 6.32 1.03 14.39
C GLY A 62 7.85 1.01 14.32
N GLN A 63 8.42 0.75 13.14
CA GLN A 63 9.87 0.78 12.90
C GLN A 63 10.39 2.13 12.40
N LEU A 64 9.51 3.08 12.12
CA LEU A 64 9.91 4.43 11.76
C LEU A 64 10.32 5.23 13.00
N PRO A 65 11.29 6.15 12.87
CA PRO A 65 11.63 7.07 13.96
C PRO A 65 10.41 7.91 14.35
N PHE A 66 10.29 8.22 15.65
CA PHE A 66 9.25 9.14 16.12
C PHE A 66 9.55 10.55 15.62
N ARG A 67 8.68 11.10 14.75
CA ARG A 67 8.76 12.45 14.20
C ARG A 67 10.17 12.81 13.64
N PRO A 68 10.59 12.21 12.51
CA PRO A 68 11.92 12.43 11.91
C PRO A 68 12.23 13.88 11.48
N GLY A 69 11.29 14.80 11.63
CA GLY A 69 11.44 16.21 11.30
C GLY A 69 10.61 16.59 10.07
N GLY A 70 11.24 17.23 9.10
CA GLY A 70 10.57 17.78 7.92
C GLY A 70 10.28 16.75 6.81
N PRO A 71 9.70 17.21 5.69
CA PRO A 71 9.31 16.37 4.55
C PRO A 71 10.42 15.46 4.02
N ARG A 72 11.64 16.01 3.86
CA ARG A 72 12.79 15.25 3.38
C ARG A 72 13.18 14.12 4.35
N SER A 73 13.14 14.37 5.66
CA SER A 73 13.47 13.36 6.66
C SER A 73 12.46 12.22 6.66
N TRP A 74 11.17 12.50 6.44
CA TRP A 74 10.15 11.47 6.26
C TRP A 74 10.42 10.61 5.01
N ALA A 75 10.67 11.25 3.87
CA ALA A 75 10.96 10.56 2.63
C ALA A 75 12.19 9.64 2.75
N VAL A 76 13.27 10.14 3.36
CA VAL A 76 14.50 9.36 3.61
C VAL A 76 14.24 8.21 4.59
N SER A 77 13.52 8.43 5.69
CA SER A 77 13.22 7.37 6.68
C SER A 77 12.41 6.23 6.07
N LEU A 78 11.44 6.55 5.20
CA LEU A 78 10.66 5.54 4.48
C LEU A 78 11.46 4.83 3.40
N ARG A 79 12.34 5.53 2.68
CA ARG A 79 13.27 4.90 1.74
C ARG A 79 14.16 3.88 2.45
N GLU A 80 14.80 4.29 3.55
CA GLU A 80 15.68 3.40 4.31
C GLU A 80 14.92 2.18 4.86
N LEU A 81 13.70 2.37 5.37
CA LEU A 81 12.87 1.27 5.84
C LEU A 81 12.32 0.41 4.69
N LEU A 82 11.45 0.97 3.86
CA LEU A 82 10.66 0.21 2.89
C LEU A 82 11.48 -0.16 1.66
N GLY A 83 12.24 0.77 1.11
CA GLY A 83 13.08 0.54 -0.05
C GLY A 83 14.30 -0.33 0.27
N ASP A 84 15.18 0.17 1.14
CA ASP A 84 16.49 -0.41 1.37
C ASP A 84 16.43 -1.67 2.27
N ARG A 85 15.79 -1.60 3.45
CA ARG A 85 15.73 -2.73 4.39
C ARG A 85 14.68 -3.79 4.03
N ARG A 86 13.48 -3.36 3.59
CA ARG A 86 12.35 -4.27 3.30
C ARG A 86 12.21 -4.62 1.82
N GLY A 87 12.94 -3.94 0.93
CA GLY A 87 13.04 -4.32 -0.48
C GLY A 87 11.80 -4.02 -1.31
N PHE A 88 10.89 -3.14 -0.86
CA PHE A 88 9.72 -2.72 -1.62
C PHE A 88 10.14 -1.90 -2.84
N ARG A 89 9.87 -2.44 -4.03
CA ARG A 89 10.16 -1.81 -5.34
C ARG A 89 9.44 -2.55 -6.45
N GLY A 90 9.32 -1.93 -7.61
CA GLY A 90 8.76 -2.54 -8.81
C GLY A 90 9.79 -2.89 -9.88
N SER A 91 9.32 -3.41 -11.01
CA SER A 91 10.06 -3.59 -12.27
C SER A 91 9.08 -3.65 -13.44
N ALA A 92 9.61 -3.55 -14.67
CA ALA A 92 8.81 -3.72 -15.88
C ALA A 92 8.04 -5.06 -15.91
N ALA A 93 8.61 -6.15 -15.37
CA ALA A 93 7.95 -7.45 -15.33
C ALA A 93 6.71 -7.47 -14.42
N ASP A 94 6.64 -6.57 -13.42
CA ASP A 94 5.54 -6.52 -12.48
C ASP A 94 4.25 -5.96 -13.12
N TYR A 95 4.34 -5.23 -14.24
CA TYR A 95 3.18 -4.76 -15.02
C TYR A 95 2.36 -5.90 -15.64
N GLN A 96 2.95 -7.09 -15.79
CA GLN A 96 2.28 -8.25 -16.39
C GLN A 96 1.69 -9.20 -15.34
N ARG A 97 1.61 -8.76 -14.08
CA ARG A 97 1.26 -9.60 -12.94
C ARG A 97 0.08 -9.04 -12.18
N LEU A 98 -0.99 -9.84 -12.06
CA LEU A 98 -2.14 -9.46 -11.24
C LEU A 98 -1.73 -9.27 -9.78
N GLU A 99 -0.83 -10.12 -9.27
CA GLU A 99 -0.39 -10.09 -7.87
C GLU A 99 0.31 -8.77 -7.52
N SER A 100 0.81 -8.04 -8.52
CA SER A 100 1.40 -6.70 -8.33
C SER A 100 0.35 -5.60 -8.11
N SER A 101 -0.94 -5.94 -8.25
CA SER A 101 -2.12 -5.09 -8.02
C SER A 101 -2.97 -5.53 -6.84
N LEU A 102 -2.55 -6.54 -6.06
CA LEU A 102 -3.25 -7.00 -4.86
C LEU A 102 -2.41 -6.72 -3.61
N LEU A 103 -2.96 -5.99 -2.62
CA LEU A 103 -2.17 -5.46 -1.50
C LEU A 103 -1.52 -6.57 -0.67
N HIS A 104 -2.24 -7.66 -0.38
CA HIS A 104 -1.70 -8.80 0.38
C HIS A 104 -0.51 -9.44 -0.33
N GLU A 105 -0.59 -9.61 -1.65
CA GLU A 105 0.52 -10.14 -2.45
C GLU A 105 1.71 -9.17 -2.53
N VAL A 106 1.47 -7.86 -2.64
CA VAL A 106 2.54 -6.86 -2.63
C VAL A 106 3.26 -6.82 -1.29
N LEU A 107 2.54 -6.98 -0.17
CA LEU A 107 3.13 -7.09 1.16
C LEU A 107 4.04 -8.32 1.26
N VAL A 108 3.56 -9.49 0.83
CA VAL A 108 4.36 -10.73 0.85
C VAL A 108 5.57 -10.66 -0.09
N ARG A 109 5.35 -10.27 -1.35
CA ARG A 109 6.38 -10.30 -2.39
C ARG A 109 7.36 -9.13 -2.29
N ARG A 110 6.97 -8.03 -1.65
CA ARG A 110 7.66 -6.71 -1.69
C ARG A 110 7.76 -6.13 -3.10
N ARG A 111 6.86 -6.54 -4.00
CA ARG A 111 6.89 -6.22 -5.44
C ARG A 111 5.48 -5.87 -5.90
N GLY A 112 5.31 -4.71 -6.54
CA GLY A 112 4.00 -4.22 -6.96
C GLY A 112 4.08 -3.18 -8.07
N LEU A 113 2.90 -2.72 -8.50
CA LEU A 113 2.76 -1.57 -9.40
C LEU A 113 2.99 -0.25 -8.65
N PRO A 114 3.29 0.86 -9.37
CA PRO A 114 3.57 2.15 -8.73
C PRO A 114 2.48 2.59 -7.75
N ILE A 115 1.21 2.44 -8.14
CA ILE A 115 0.07 2.84 -7.31
C ILE A 115 -0.04 2.01 -6.03
N LEU A 116 0.16 0.70 -6.09
CA LEU A 116 -0.04 -0.17 -4.93
C LEU A 116 1.18 -0.16 -3.99
N LEU A 117 2.39 -0.02 -4.51
CA LEU A 117 3.56 0.29 -3.68
C LEU A 117 3.39 1.63 -2.98
N SER A 118 2.79 2.62 -3.64
CA SER A 118 2.47 3.90 -3.01
C SER A 118 1.40 3.77 -1.93
N VAL A 119 0.43 2.87 -2.07
CA VAL A 119 -0.50 2.54 -0.97
C VAL A 119 0.29 2.04 0.25
N VAL A 120 1.18 1.05 0.11
CA VAL A 120 2.02 0.56 1.23
C VAL A 120 2.77 1.71 1.90
N TRP A 121 3.42 2.57 1.10
CA TRP A 121 4.18 3.71 1.61
C TRP A 121 3.32 4.73 2.35
N MET A 122 2.17 5.11 1.78
CA MET A 122 1.24 6.05 2.44
C MET A 122 0.68 5.45 3.72
N GLU A 123 0.32 4.17 3.71
CA GLU A 123 -0.32 3.48 4.82
C GLU A 123 0.62 3.29 6.01
N VAL A 124 1.88 2.96 5.75
CA VAL A 124 2.94 2.91 6.79
C VAL A 124 3.21 4.32 7.34
N ALA A 125 3.33 5.31 6.47
CA ALA A 125 3.66 6.68 6.89
C ALA A 125 2.53 7.34 7.69
N ARG A 126 1.26 7.17 7.29
CA ARG A 126 0.08 7.68 8.00
C ARG A 126 -0.05 7.09 9.40
N ARG A 127 0.14 5.77 9.54
CA ARG A 127 0.15 5.09 10.84
C ARG A 127 1.24 5.63 11.77
N ALA A 128 2.39 6.00 11.20
CA ALA A 128 3.48 6.67 11.93
C ALA A 128 3.22 8.19 12.19
N GLY A 129 2.09 8.73 11.73
CA GLY A 129 1.70 10.13 11.93
C GLY A 129 2.29 11.12 10.91
N ALA A 130 2.81 10.65 9.78
CA ALA A 130 3.36 11.51 8.74
C ALA A 130 2.26 12.20 7.91
N PRO A 131 2.43 13.49 7.56
CA PRO A 131 1.59 14.16 6.58
C PRO A 131 2.02 13.72 5.16
N VAL A 132 1.41 12.65 4.66
CA VAL A 132 1.69 12.04 3.35
C VAL A 132 0.46 12.04 2.44
N TYR A 133 0.69 12.19 1.13
CA TYR A 133 -0.33 12.08 0.10
C TYR A 133 0.22 11.42 -1.15
N GLY A 134 -0.68 10.95 -2.01
CA GLY A 134 -0.34 10.39 -3.30
C GLY A 134 -0.34 11.44 -4.40
N VAL A 135 0.55 11.29 -5.37
CA VAL A 135 0.64 12.15 -6.55
C VAL A 135 0.53 11.28 -7.79
N ALA A 136 -0.53 11.51 -8.57
CA ALA A 136 -0.73 10.84 -9.86
C ALA A 136 0.13 11.50 -10.94
N LEU A 137 0.93 10.71 -11.63
CA LEU A 137 1.73 11.13 -12.78
C LEU A 137 1.30 10.32 -14.02
N PRO A 138 1.56 10.79 -15.24
CA PRO A 138 1.26 10.00 -16.44
C PRO A 138 1.97 8.64 -16.41
N GLY A 139 1.17 7.57 -16.31
CA GLY A 139 1.67 6.18 -16.27
C GLY A 139 2.36 5.77 -14.95
N HIS A 140 2.35 6.61 -13.92
CA HIS A 140 3.07 6.37 -12.66
C HIS A 140 2.35 6.96 -11.45
N PHE A 141 2.79 6.60 -10.25
CA PHE A 141 2.23 7.16 -9.01
C PHE A 141 3.32 7.18 -7.95
N VAL A 142 3.44 8.31 -7.24
CA VAL A 142 4.46 8.53 -6.21
C VAL A 142 3.82 9.07 -4.93
N VAL A 143 4.61 9.18 -3.87
CA VAL A 143 4.16 9.77 -2.60
C VAL A 143 4.84 11.10 -2.36
N GLY A 144 4.10 12.05 -1.79
CA GLY A 144 4.56 13.39 -1.44
C GLY A 144 4.48 13.65 0.06
N PHE A 145 5.44 14.42 0.56
CA PHE A 145 5.50 14.93 1.93
C PHE A 145 5.59 16.45 1.93
N GLY A 146 4.97 17.09 2.92
CA GLY A 146 5.00 18.54 3.06
C GLY A 146 4.04 19.28 2.13
N PRO A 147 3.92 20.61 2.27
CA PRO A 147 3.02 21.40 1.45
C PRO A 147 3.47 21.42 -0.02
N PRO A 148 2.54 21.56 -1.00
CA PRO A 148 2.85 21.45 -2.42
C PRO A 148 4.02 22.30 -2.92
N GLU A 149 4.20 23.50 -2.37
CA GLU A 149 5.26 24.46 -2.71
C GLU A 149 6.67 24.00 -2.29
N GLU A 150 6.77 23.14 -1.28
CA GLU A 150 8.04 22.63 -0.72
C GLU A 150 8.04 21.09 -0.68
N GLN A 151 7.19 20.47 -1.50
CA GLN A 151 6.95 19.04 -1.40
C GLN A 151 8.21 18.25 -1.72
N VAL A 152 8.38 17.17 -0.98
CA VAL A 152 9.37 16.15 -1.28
C VAL A 152 8.64 14.93 -1.81
N LEU A 153 8.91 14.58 -3.06
CA LEU A 153 8.37 13.38 -3.69
C LEU A 153 9.33 12.22 -3.45
N ALA A 154 8.79 11.05 -3.16
CA ALA A 154 9.54 9.80 -3.16
C ALA A 154 8.83 8.82 -4.09
N ASP A 155 9.58 8.09 -4.92
CA ASP A 155 9.05 7.09 -5.85
C ASP A 155 9.13 5.67 -5.25
N PRO A 156 8.01 5.08 -4.76
CA PRO A 156 8.00 3.73 -4.20
C PRO A 156 8.35 2.64 -5.19
N PHE A 157 8.07 2.86 -6.48
CA PHE A 157 8.39 1.89 -7.53
C PHE A 157 9.90 1.79 -7.74
N ASP A 158 10.62 2.90 -7.65
CA ASP A 158 12.09 2.95 -7.69
C ASP A 158 12.73 2.87 -6.28
N GLY A 159 12.08 2.17 -5.35
CA GLY A 159 12.63 1.90 -4.02
C GLY A 159 12.76 3.13 -3.13
N GLY A 160 12.00 4.19 -3.39
CA GLY A 160 11.99 5.40 -2.59
C GLY A 160 12.92 6.50 -3.06
N ARG A 161 13.33 6.52 -4.34
CA ARG A 161 14.13 7.62 -4.87
C ARG A 161 13.42 8.95 -4.61
N VAL A 162 14.15 9.89 -4.01
CA VAL A 162 13.74 11.26 -3.69
C VAL A 162 14.31 12.23 -4.71
#